data_AF-A0A4Z1H944-F1
#
_entry.id   AF-A0A4Z1H944-F1
#
_cell.length_a   1.000
_cell.length_b   1.000
_cell.length_c   1.000
_cell.angle_alpha   90.00
_cell.angle_beta   90.00
_cell.angle_gamma   90.00
#
_symmetry.space_group_name_H-M   'P 1'
#
loop_
_entity.id
_entity.type
_entity.pdbx_description
1 polymer ?
#
loop_
_entity_poly.entity_id
_entity_poly.type
_entity_poly.pdbx_seq_one_letter_code
_entity_poly.pdbx_strand_id
1 'polypeptide(L)'
;MTGDDSGPEEQPQPFNATKLEAAKKRKRSSSPTKGAKRVARSPSPSDVYKSRRSPSPVRKQKRPGQRARIGDSEREAIRQKQIEREREIESAVAAQGIHNAVREHYNAVPQRGREWRKTDSKIKGLRSFNNWVKSTIIQKFSPNEDYTPGAQERGSRGDYQFAEGPDPSQEKGLLVLDIGCGKGGDLGKWQQAPQKVELYVGLDPADISIDQAKERYREMKSRGGGRGGRGRGGYNRQPARIFHGEFFTQDCFGESIERIPIIRDVGFDSSGGPGRFGGGGFDVVSMMFCLHYAFESEAKARTMLKNVSGALKKGGRLIGCIPNSHVISDKIEKFHTGVAAKAKALENGDGEKAEEKVKDNAEDGEIEEGEAEDTAHWGNEVYQVRFPGKTPTDGVFKPPFGWKYNFFLHEAVEEVPEYVVPWEAFRAIAEDYNLELQYQKPFNQIWDTEKDDDVLGPLSERMNVRERGHGKLLVSDEEMEAASFYVGFCFYKV
;
A
#
# COMPACT_ATOMS: atom_id res chain seq x y z
N MET A 1 -18.14 -60.94 -15.59
CA MET A 1 -18.00 -61.43 -14.21
C MET A 1 -16.87 -60.65 -13.56
N THR A 2 -17.15 -60.08 -12.38
CA THR A 2 -16.22 -59.74 -11.25
C THR A 2 -15.03 -58.81 -11.59
N GLY A 3 -14.83 -57.61 -11.02
CA GLY A 3 -15.17 -57.08 -9.69
C GLY A 3 -13.87 -56.93 -8.87
N ASP A 4 -13.52 -55.68 -8.50
CA ASP A 4 -12.68 -55.19 -7.36
C ASP A 4 -11.27 -55.80 -7.12
N ASP A 5 -10.23 -55.15 -6.59
CA ASP A 5 -9.96 -53.87 -5.89
C ASP A 5 -8.41 -53.72 -5.82
N SER A 6 -7.93 -52.53 -5.42
CA SER A 6 -6.62 -52.21 -4.80
C SER A 6 -5.53 -51.47 -5.63
N GLY A 7 -5.35 -50.18 -5.26
CA GLY A 7 -4.04 -49.51 -5.17
C GLY A 7 -3.75 -48.37 -6.17
N PRO A 8 -3.64 -47.09 -5.73
CA PRO A 8 -3.05 -46.04 -6.56
C PRO A 8 -1.52 -46.20 -6.64
N GLU A 9 -0.97 -46.10 -7.85
CA GLU A 9 0.48 -46.00 -8.10
C GLU A 9 1.07 -44.81 -7.32
N GLU A 10 1.98 -45.10 -6.38
CA GLU A 10 2.82 -44.09 -5.72
C GLU A 10 3.73 -43.41 -6.73
N GLN A 11 3.49 -42.11 -6.96
CA GLN A 11 4.48 -41.22 -7.58
C GLN A 11 5.57 -40.89 -6.55
N PRO A 12 6.87 -40.89 -6.93
CA PRO A 12 7.96 -40.69 -5.97
C PRO A 12 7.94 -39.27 -5.37
N GLN A 13 7.96 -39.22 -4.03
CA GLN A 13 8.07 -38.01 -3.22
C GLN A 13 9.32 -37.18 -3.60
N PRO A 14 9.21 -35.84 -3.72
CA PRO A 14 10.36 -34.97 -3.94
C PRO A 14 11.25 -34.89 -2.68
N PHE A 15 12.54 -35.09 -2.93
CA PHE A 15 13.67 -35.08 -2.00
C PHE A 15 13.67 -33.87 -1.04
N ASN A 16 13.63 -34.15 0.27
CA ASN A 16 13.67 -33.14 1.32
C ASN A 16 15.09 -33.00 1.89
N ALA A 17 15.76 -31.89 1.57
CA ALA A 17 17.18 -31.64 1.88
C ALA A 17 17.47 -31.14 3.31
N THR A 18 16.49 -31.13 4.23
CA THR A 18 16.67 -30.61 5.59
C THR A 18 16.74 -31.68 6.69
N LYS A 19 16.77 -32.98 6.35
CA LYS A 19 16.90 -34.09 7.33
C LYS A 19 18.02 -35.07 7.03
N LEU A 20 19.27 -34.63 7.12
CA LEU A 20 20.43 -35.53 7.16
C LEU A 20 21.37 -35.19 8.32
N GLU A 21 21.57 -36.17 9.21
CA GLU A 21 22.51 -36.12 10.33
C GLU A 21 23.98 -36.06 9.88
N ALA A 22 24.84 -35.51 10.75
CA ALA A 22 26.25 -35.27 10.47
C ALA A 22 27.04 -36.58 10.23
N ALA A 23 27.65 -36.69 9.05
CA ALA A 23 28.39 -37.87 8.62
C ALA A 23 29.72 -38.06 9.37
N LYS A 24 29.88 -39.23 10.00
CA LYS A 24 31.12 -39.72 10.62
C LYS A 24 32.18 -40.09 9.56
N LYS A 25 33.44 -39.70 9.81
CA LYS A 25 34.62 -40.12 9.03
C LYS A 25 34.84 -41.64 9.10
N ARG A 26 34.90 -42.33 7.95
CA ARG A 26 36.08 -43.11 7.50
C ARG A 26 35.86 -43.99 6.26
N LYS A 27 36.98 -44.13 5.54
CA LYS A 27 37.52 -45.26 4.75
C LYS A 27 37.04 -45.48 3.30
N ARG A 28 38.07 -45.71 2.47
CA ARG A 28 38.10 -45.93 1.03
C ARG A 28 37.68 -47.36 0.64
N SER A 29 36.99 -47.50 -0.50
CA SER A 29 37.00 -48.66 -1.40
C SER A 29 36.43 -48.22 -2.76
N SER A 30 37.25 -48.10 -3.81
CA SER A 30 37.54 -49.07 -4.88
C SER A 30 36.36 -49.33 -5.84
N SER A 31 36.47 -48.75 -7.03
CA SER A 31 35.60 -48.97 -8.20
C SER A 31 35.73 -50.40 -8.76
N PRO A 32 34.68 -50.97 -9.38
CA PRO A 32 34.80 -52.15 -10.22
C PRO A 32 34.98 -51.78 -11.70
N THR A 33 36.01 -52.35 -12.31
CA THR A 33 36.30 -52.36 -13.75
C THR A 33 35.71 -53.60 -14.44
N LYS A 34 35.20 -53.46 -15.67
CA LYS A 34 35.21 -54.50 -16.73
C LYS A 34 36.19 -53.97 -17.79
N GLY A 35 37.35 -54.60 -18.07
CA GLY A 35 37.57 -55.89 -18.77
C GLY A 35 37.46 -55.65 -20.29
N ALA A 36 38.47 -55.84 -21.15
CA ALA A 36 39.69 -56.64 -21.08
C ALA A 36 40.68 -56.28 -22.22
N LYS A 37 41.98 -56.47 -22.00
CA LYS A 37 42.85 -57.43 -22.73
C LYS A 37 44.27 -57.43 -22.12
N ARG A 38 44.68 -58.60 -21.64
CA ARG A 38 45.99 -58.94 -21.05
C ARG A 38 46.97 -59.40 -22.15
N VAL A 39 48.26 -59.09 -22.02
CA VAL A 39 49.43 -60.00 -22.10
C VAL A 39 50.61 -59.28 -21.40
N ALA A 40 50.93 -59.53 -20.14
CA ALA A 40 51.84 -60.53 -19.56
C ALA A 40 53.35 -60.36 -19.87
N ARG A 41 54.14 -59.83 -18.92
CA ARG A 41 55.37 -60.46 -18.40
C ARG A 41 55.94 -59.74 -17.15
N SER A 42 56.69 -60.51 -16.37
CA SER A 42 56.97 -60.49 -14.92
C SER A 42 58.09 -59.52 -14.45
N PRO A 43 58.37 -59.40 -13.13
CA PRO A 43 58.82 -58.14 -12.49
C PRO A 43 60.26 -58.10 -11.89
N SER A 44 60.61 -56.87 -11.44
CA SER A 44 61.57 -56.47 -10.38
C SER A 44 63.04 -56.17 -10.76
N PRO A 45 63.81 -55.43 -9.93
CA PRO A 45 63.55 -54.11 -9.32
C PRO A 45 64.81 -53.17 -9.36
N SER A 46 64.69 -51.97 -8.76
CA SER A 46 65.73 -51.13 -8.11
C SER A 46 66.08 -49.76 -8.71
N ASP A 47 66.54 -48.90 -7.78
CA ASP A 47 67.26 -47.63 -7.92
C ASP A 47 66.52 -46.30 -7.70
N VAL A 48 66.36 -46.00 -6.41
CA VAL A 48 66.96 -44.86 -5.69
C VAL A 48 67.68 -43.82 -6.58
N TYR A 49 67.25 -42.55 -6.55
CA TYR A 49 68.09 -41.40 -6.18
C TYR A 49 67.24 -40.12 -6.00
N LYS A 50 67.58 -39.38 -4.94
CA LYS A 50 67.03 -38.09 -4.54
C LYS A 50 67.39 -36.99 -5.54
N SER A 51 66.47 -36.04 -5.79
CA SER A 51 66.85 -34.64 -6.03
C SER A 51 65.75 -33.66 -5.61
N ARG A 52 66.19 -32.52 -5.08
CA ARG A 52 65.44 -31.51 -4.32
C ARG A 52 64.72 -30.49 -5.22
N ARG A 53 63.52 -30.11 -4.77
CA ARG A 53 62.78 -28.83 -4.85
C ARG A 53 63.21 -27.76 -5.88
N SER A 54 62.21 -27.29 -6.62
CA SER A 54 61.89 -25.87 -6.83
C SER A 54 60.36 -25.68 -6.82
N PRO A 55 59.77 -24.64 -6.21
CA PRO A 55 58.32 -24.49 -6.10
C PRO A 55 57.72 -23.74 -7.31
N SER A 56 56.69 -24.32 -7.92
CA SER A 56 55.86 -23.67 -8.95
C SER A 56 55.02 -22.52 -8.37
N PRO A 57 54.72 -21.47 -9.15
CA PRO A 57 54.21 -20.19 -8.64
C PRO A 57 52.74 -20.22 -8.19
N VAL A 58 52.45 -19.44 -7.16
CA VAL A 58 51.12 -19.22 -6.58
C VAL A 58 50.22 -18.49 -7.58
N ARG A 59 49.04 -19.08 -7.88
CA ARG A 59 47.95 -18.43 -8.64
C ARG A 59 47.51 -17.16 -7.92
N LYS A 60 47.72 -15.99 -8.56
CA LYS A 60 47.15 -14.71 -8.11
C LYS A 60 45.62 -14.77 -8.19
N GLN A 61 44.95 -14.50 -7.08
CA GLN A 61 43.50 -14.25 -7.06
C GLN A 61 43.18 -12.99 -7.88
N LYS A 62 42.11 -13.05 -8.68
CA LYS A 62 41.62 -11.92 -9.48
C LYS A 62 41.16 -10.80 -8.54
N ARG A 63 41.62 -9.57 -8.78
CA ARG A 63 41.16 -8.36 -8.10
C ARG A 63 39.66 -8.13 -8.39
N PRO A 64 38.85 -7.60 -7.44
CA PRO A 64 37.48 -7.20 -7.69
C PRO A 64 37.45 -6.11 -8.79
N GLY A 65 36.55 -6.26 -9.75
CA GLY A 65 36.40 -5.32 -10.86
C GLY A 65 35.79 -3.99 -10.42
N GLN A 66 36.24 -2.90 -11.06
CA GLN A 66 35.62 -1.57 -10.98
C GLN A 66 34.19 -1.61 -11.54
N ARG A 67 33.19 -1.59 -10.64
CA ARG A 67 31.80 -1.13 -10.80
C ARG A 67 31.20 -1.20 -9.38
N ALA A 68 30.72 -0.17 -8.72
CA ALA A 68 30.61 1.25 -8.96
C ALA A 68 30.92 1.95 -7.62
N ARG A 69 32.00 2.73 -7.54
CA ARG A 69 32.16 3.72 -6.46
C ARG A 69 31.59 5.00 -7.05
N ILE A 70 30.39 5.37 -6.63
CA ILE A 70 29.90 6.75 -6.80
C ILE A 70 30.96 7.62 -6.12
N GLY A 71 31.61 8.50 -6.88
CA GLY A 71 32.69 9.34 -6.35
C GLY A 71 32.15 10.32 -5.33
N ASP A 72 32.97 10.73 -4.36
CA ASP A 72 32.56 11.67 -3.31
C ASP A 72 31.97 12.98 -3.89
N SER A 73 32.46 13.41 -5.07
CA SER A 73 31.94 14.56 -5.81
C SER A 73 30.55 14.34 -6.44
N GLU A 74 30.21 13.10 -6.78
CA GLU A 74 28.90 12.74 -7.32
C GLU A 74 27.86 12.58 -6.20
N ARG A 75 28.28 12.09 -5.03
CA ARG A 75 27.48 12.09 -3.78
C ARG A 75 27.17 13.52 -3.33
N GLU A 76 28.18 14.40 -3.31
CA GLU A 76 28.02 15.79 -2.92
C GLU A 76 27.11 16.57 -3.89
N ALA A 77 27.20 16.31 -5.19
CA ALA A 77 26.30 16.90 -6.19
C ALA A 77 24.83 16.44 -6.04
N ILE A 78 24.59 15.18 -5.64
CA ILE A 78 23.25 14.68 -5.33
C ILE A 78 22.72 15.37 -4.06
N ARG A 79 23.57 15.50 -3.04
CA ARG A 79 23.26 16.20 -1.79
C ARG A 79 22.94 17.68 -1.99
N GLN A 80 23.73 18.41 -2.79
CA GLN A 80 23.44 19.81 -3.11
C GLN A 80 22.08 19.96 -3.81
N LYS A 81 21.75 19.06 -4.75
CA LYS A 81 20.44 19.08 -5.42
C LYS A 81 19.28 18.78 -4.48
N GLN A 82 19.48 17.90 -3.49
CA GLN A 82 18.48 17.62 -2.47
C GLN A 82 18.27 18.83 -1.55
N ILE A 83 19.35 19.44 -1.04
CA ILE A 83 19.27 20.63 -0.17
C ILE A 83 18.65 21.82 -0.91
N GLU A 84 19.01 22.03 -2.18
CA GLU A 84 18.44 23.09 -3.00
C GLU A 84 16.94 22.86 -3.23
N ARG A 85 16.54 21.61 -3.51
CA ARG A 85 15.14 21.24 -3.67
C ARG A 85 14.35 21.34 -2.36
N GLU A 86 14.92 20.93 -1.23
CA GLU A 86 14.33 21.11 0.10
C GLU A 86 14.13 22.60 0.39
N ARG A 87 15.12 23.46 0.09
CA ARG A 87 14.98 24.92 0.21
C ARG A 87 13.93 25.51 -0.73
N GLU A 88 13.83 25.03 -1.97
CA GLU A 88 12.80 25.46 -2.92
C GLU A 88 11.40 25.08 -2.43
N ILE A 89 11.23 23.84 -1.96
CA ILE A 89 9.97 23.36 -1.38
C ILE A 89 9.65 24.14 -0.11
N GLU A 90 10.62 24.35 0.79
CA GLU A 90 10.44 25.08 2.04
C GLU A 90 10.10 26.55 1.80
N SER A 91 10.74 27.18 0.81
CA SER A 91 10.43 28.54 0.33
C SER A 91 9.04 28.62 -0.31
N ALA A 92 8.66 27.66 -1.16
CA ALA A 92 7.33 27.60 -1.77
C ALA A 92 6.24 27.35 -0.72
N VAL A 93 6.50 26.47 0.25
CA VAL A 93 5.65 26.20 1.41
C VAL A 93 5.46 27.46 2.26
N ALA A 94 6.54 28.19 2.53
CA ALA A 94 6.49 29.44 3.29
C ALA A 94 5.77 30.57 2.53
N ALA A 95 5.88 30.61 1.20
CA ALA A 95 5.31 31.68 0.37
C ALA A 95 3.84 31.44 -0.05
N GLN A 96 3.42 30.18 -0.24
CA GLN A 96 2.12 29.85 -0.86
C GLN A 96 1.25 28.88 -0.03
N GLY A 97 1.77 28.31 1.07
CA GLY A 97 1.07 27.33 1.90
C GLY A 97 1.16 25.89 1.38
N ILE A 98 1.22 24.93 2.29
CA ILE A 98 1.53 23.51 2.00
C ILE A 98 0.52 22.86 1.06
N HIS A 99 -0.74 23.26 1.14
CA HIS A 99 -1.80 22.79 0.24
C HIS A 99 -1.51 23.07 -1.25
N ASN A 100 -0.86 24.20 -1.56
CA ASN A 100 -0.46 24.51 -2.94
C ASN A 100 0.72 23.63 -3.40
N ALA A 101 1.69 23.36 -2.53
CA ALA A 101 2.81 22.47 -2.84
C ALA A 101 2.35 21.02 -3.12
N VAL A 102 1.42 20.49 -2.31
CA VAL A 102 0.81 19.16 -2.54
C VAL A 102 0.05 19.15 -3.87
N ARG A 103 -0.74 20.19 -4.15
CA ARG A 103 -1.49 20.34 -5.41
C ARG A 103 -0.55 20.34 -6.62
N GLU A 104 0.50 21.16 -6.59
CA GLU A 104 1.50 21.24 -7.66
C GLU A 104 2.23 19.92 -7.87
N HIS A 105 2.56 19.21 -6.79
CA HIS A 105 3.15 17.88 -6.87
C HIS A 105 2.26 16.92 -7.67
N TYR A 106 0.99 16.77 -7.29
CA TYR A 106 0.07 15.86 -7.99
C TYR A 106 -0.18 16.25 -9.46
N ASN A 107 -0.19 17.56 -9.74
CA ASN A 107 -0.27 18.12 -11.08
C ASN A 107 0.99 17.76 -11.91
N ALA A 108 2.17 17.77 -11.31
CA ALA A 108 3.43 17.46 -11.98
C ALA A 108 3.67 15.95 -12.20
N VAL A 109 3.10 15.06 -11.36
CA VAL A 109 3.31 13.60 -11.47
C VAL A 109 2.83 13.06 -12.83
N PRO A 110 3.74 12.55 -13.69
CA PRO A 110 3.40 12.10 -15.04
C PRO A 110 2.43 10.91 -15.06
N GLN A 111 1.49 10.91 -16.00
CA GLN A 111 0.65 9.74 -16.25
C GLN A 111 1.43 8.66 -16.99
N ARG A 112 1.92 7.65 -16.26
CA ARG A 112 2.61 6.51 -16.87
C ARG A 112 1.68 5.43 -17.47
N GLY A 113 0.35 5.64 -17.49
CA GLY A 113 -0.61 4.71 -18.09
C GLY A 113 -0.89 3.45 -17.25
N ARG A 114 -1.87 2.62 -17.67
CA ARG A 114 -2.26 1.39 -16.93
C ARG A 114 -1.34 0.20 -17.21
N GLU A 115 -0.86 0.08 -18.45
CA GLU A 115 0.00 -1.03 -18.86
C GLU A 115 1.35 -0.96 -18.16
N TRP A 116 2.03 0.19 -18.19
CA TRP A 116 3.28 0.40 -17.46
C TRP A 116 3.18 0.05 -15.96
N ARG A 117 2.07 0.41 -15.30
CA ARG A 117 1.83 0.07 -13.88
C ARG A 117 1.78 -1.44 -13.62
N LYS A 118 1.52 -2.25 -14.64
CA LYS A 118 1.46 -3.71 -14.54
C LYS A 118 2.76 -4.38 -14.97
N THR A 119 3.45 -3.81 -15.96
CA THR A 119 4.61 -4.43 -16.61
C THR A 119 5.93 -3.95 -16.04
N ASP A 120 6.08 -2.63 -15.90
CA ASP A 120 7.38 -1.97 -15.75
C ASP A 120 7.56 -1.25 -14.40
N SER A 121 6.47 -1.05 -13.63
CA SER A 121 6.55 -0.41 -12.31
C SER A 121 7.31 -1.28 -11.32
N LYS A 122 8.29 -0.69 -10.63
CA LYS A 122 9.02 -1.38 -9.55
C LYS A 122 8.17 -1.67 -8.33
N ILE A 123 7.14 -0.84 -8.10
CA ILE A 123 6.20 -0.98 -6.96
C ILE A 123 4.86 -1.61 -7.37
N LYS A 124 4.87 -2.54 -8.35
CA LYS A 124 3.66 -3.15 -8.91
C LYS A 124 2.88 -3.98 -7.89
N GLY A 125 3.57 -4.65 -6.96
CA GLY A 125 2.95 -5.45 -5.90
C GLY A 125 2.24 -4.54 -4.92
N LEU A 126 2.91 -3.48 -4.45
CA LEU A 126 2.33 -2.44 -3.59
C LEU A 126 1.10 -1.78 -4.24
N ARG A 127 1.18 -1.39 -5.52
CA ARG A 127 0.03 -0.79 -6.23
C ARG A 127 -1.15 -1.75 -6.32
N SER A 128 -0.90 -3.04 -6.53
CA SER A 128 -1.94 -4.07 -6.61
C SER A 128 -2.57 -4.29 -5.24
N PHE A 129 -1.75 -4.40 -4.20
CA PHE A 129 -2.17 -4.56 -2.81
C PHE A 129 -3.00 -3.37 -2.30
N ASN A 130 -2.51 -2.14 -2.45
CA ASN A 130 -3.26 -0.94 -2.05
C ASN A 130 -4.59 -0.83 -2.79
N ASN A 131 -4.63 -1.18 -4.08
CA ASN A 131 -5.89 -1.20 -4.83
C ASN A 131 -6.84 -2.30 -4.34
N TRP A 132 -6.33 -3.45 -3.92
CA TRP A 132 -7.15 -4.52 -3.36
C TRP A 132 -7.71 -4.11 -1.99
N VAL A 133 -6.90 -3.58 -1.08
CA VAL A 133 -7.37 -3.05 0.22
C VAL A 133 -8.46 -2.01 0.03
N LYS A 134 -8.28 -1.06 -0.90
CA LYS A 134 -9.34 -0.09 -1.23
C LYS A 134 -10.62 -0.74 -1.76
N SER A 135 -10.49 -1.77 -2.60
CA SER A 135 -11.65 -2.53 -3.09
C SER A 135 -12.36 -3.25 -1.95
N THR A 136 -11.61 -3.83 -1.02
CA THR A 136 -12.11 -4.47 0.19
C THR A 136 -12.89 -3.49 1.07
N ILE A 137 -12.32 -2.33 1.39
CA ILE A 137 -13.01 -1.31 2.20
C ILE A 137 -14.30 -0.84 1.52
N ILE A 138 -14.26 -0.54 0.22
CA ILE A 138 -15.45 -0.12 -0.54
C ILE A 138 -16.51 -1.23 -0.53
N GLN A 139 -16.14 -2.47 -0.86
CA GLN A 139 -17.11 -3.57 -0.94
C GLN A 139 -17.74 -3.90 0.41
N LYS A 140 -16.98 -3.87 1.50
CA LYS A 140 -17.50 -4.20 2.84
C LYS A 140 -18.39 -3.11 3.42
N PHE A 141 -18.05 -1.84 3.17
CA PHE A 141 -18.63 -0.73 3.91
C PHE A 141 -19.47 0.23 3.07
N SER A 142 -19.54 0.10 1.75
CA SER A 142 -20.45 0.93 0.93
C SER A 142 -21.92 0.54 0.98
N PRO A 143 -22.32 -0.76 1.05
CA PRO A 143 -23.74 -1.12 0.98
C PRO A 143 -24.54 -0.62 2.19
N ASN A 144 -25.78 -0.19 1.99
CA ASN A 144 -26.69 0.20 3.08
C ASN A 144 -26.95 -0.97 4.05
N GLU A 145 -27.35 -0.68 5.29
CA GLU A 145 -27.61 -1.73 6.31
C GLU A 145 -28.70 -2.73 5.89
N ASP A 146 -29.70 -2.26 5.16
CA ASP A 146 -30.81 -3.05 4.62
C ASP A 146 -30.48 -3.72 3.28
N TYR A 147 -29.27 -3.51 2.75
CA TYR A 147 -28.85 -4.15 1.52
C TYR A 147 -28.63 -5.65 1.75
N THR A 148 -29.55 -6.44 1.20
CA THR A 148 -29.35 -7.88 1.06
C THR A 148 -28.89 -8.14 -0.38
N PRO A 149 -27.65 -8.64 -0.59
CA PRO A 149 -27.23 -9.08 -1.91
C PRO A 149 -28.25 -10.11 -2.40
N GLY A 150 -28.88 -9.89 -3.56
CA GLY A 150 -29.90 -10.79 -4.09
C GLY A 150 -29.47 -12.24 -3.95
N ALA A 151 -30.16 -12.98 -3.08
CA ALA A 151 -29.66 -14.26 -2.58
C ALA A 151 -29.54 -15.27 -3.74
N GLN A 152 -28.31 -15.71 -4.04
CA GLN A 152 -28.10 -17.01 -4.65
C GLN A 152 -28.23 -18.07 -3.56
N GLU A 153 -29.46 -18.37 -3.13
CA GLU A 153 -29.69 -19.55 -2.30
C GLU A 153 -29.47 -20.82 -3.15
N ARG A 154 -28.58 -21.70 -2.69
CA ARG A 154 -28.53 -23.08 -3.17
C ARG A 154 -29.78 -23.79 -2.64
N GLY A 155 -30.82 -23.90 -3.46
CA GLY A 155 -32.01 -24.67 -3.13
C GLY A 155 -31.64 -26.13 -2.78
N SER A 156 -32.31 -26.71 -1.78
CA SER A 156 -32.07 -28.07 -1.25
C SER A 156 -32.26 -29.23 -2.25
N ARG A 157 -32.55 -28.93 -3.53
CA ARG A 157 -32.70 -29.90 -4.63
C ARG A 157 -31.79 -29.63 -5.84
N GLY A 158 -30.84 -28.70 -5.75
CA GLY A 158 -29.91 -28.41 -6.85
C GLY A 158 -30.52 -27.67 -8.04
N ASP A 159 -31.72 -27.10 -7.87
CA ASP A 159 -32.35 -26.21 -8.85
C ASP A 159 -32.08 -24.75 -8.47
N TYR A 160 -31.75 -23.92 -9.46
CA TYR A 160 -31.45 -22.49 -9.24
C TYR A 160 -32.76 -21.72 -9.12
N GLN A 161 -33.24 -21.49 -7.89
CA GLN A 161 -34.28 -20.50 -7.64
C GLN A 161 -33.62 -19.14 -7.40
N PHE A 162 -33.99 -18.16 -8.21
CA PHE A 162 -33.72 -16.76 -7.89
C PHE A 162 -34.62 -16.42 -6.70
N ALA A 163 -34.04 -16.12 -5.53
CA ALA A 163 -34.79 -15.35 -4.55
C ALA A 163 -35.23 -14.07 -5.28
N GLU A 164 -36.52 -13.75 -5.25
CA GLU A 164 -37.00 -12.45 -5.69
C GLU A 164 -36.34 -11.41 -4.79
N GLY A 165 -35.17 -10.92 -5.22
CA GLY A 165 -34.57 -9.72 -4.65
C GLY A 165 -35.57 -8.57 -4.77
N PRO A 166 -35.38 -7.49 -3.99
CA PRO A 166 -36.24 -6.32 -4.07
C PRO A 166 -36.40 -5.89 -5.54
N ASP A 167 -37.61 -5.45 -5.91
CA ASP A 167 -37.92 -4.97 -7.26
C ASP A 167 -36.80 -4.01 -7.73
N PRO A 168 -36.10 -4.29 -8.85
CA PRO A 168 -35.04 -3.43 -9.37
C PRO A 168 -35.47 -1.99 -9.65
N SER A 169 -36.78 -1.73 -9.74
CA SER A 169 -37.36 -0.38 -9.86
C SER A 169 -37.50 0.37 -8.53
N GLN A 170 -37.34 -0.33 -7.40
CA GLN A 170 -37.36 0.22 -6.03
C GLN A 170 -35.98 0.19 -5.34
N GLU A 171 -34.98 -0.46 -5.95
CA GLU A 171 -33.63 -0.50 -5.41
C GLU A 171 -32.95 0.87 -5.56
N LYS A 172 -32.94 1.65 -4.47
CA LYS A 172 -32.29 2.97 -4.43
C LYS A 172 -30.79 2.78 -4.53
N GLY A 173 -30.16 3.42 -5.52
CA GLY A 173 -28.72 3.33 -5.70
C GLY A 173 -27.97 4.19 -4.69
N LEU A 174 -26.69 3.89 -4.49
CA LEU A 174 -25.82 4.64 -3.59
C LEU A 174 -25.47 6.02 -4.17
N LEU A 175 -25.53 7.03 -3.32
CA LEU A 175 -24.99 8.37 -3.54
C LEU A 175 -23.64 8.46 -2.82
N VAL A 176 -22.57 8.60 -3.61
CA VAL A 176 -21.19 8.57 -3.14
C VAL A 176 -20.54 9.92 -3.34
N LEU A 177 -19.90 10.42 -2.28
CA LEU A 177 -19.00 11.57 -2.32
C LEU A 177 -17.56 11.08 -2.09
N ASP A 178 -16.66 11.31 -3.04
CA ASP A 178 -15.26 10.90 -2.96
C ASP A 178 -14.37 12.15 -2.85
N ILE A 179 -13.93 12.44 -1.62
CA ILE A 179 -13.09 13.60 -1.30
C ILE A 179 -11.62 13.22 -1.48
N GLY A 180 -10.88 14.00 -2.27
CA GLY A 180 -9.53 13.64 -2.70
C GLY A 180 -9.56 12.53 -3.74
N CYS A 181 -10.49 12.59 -4.71
CA CYS A 181 -10.66 11.54 -5.71
C CYS A 181 -9.46 11.41 -6.67
N GLY A 182 -8.57 12.41 -6.67
CA GLY A 182 -7.40 12.51 -7.53
C GLY A 182 -7.74 12.29 -8.98
N LYS A 183 -6.91 11.51 -9.67
CA LYS A 183 -7.04 11.19 -11.10
C LYS A 183 -8.13 10.13 -11.38
N GLY A 184 -9.11 9.94 -10.48
CA GLY A 184 -10.18 8.95 -10.59
C GLY A 184 -9.71 7.50 -10.44
N GLY A 185 -8.85 7.21 -9.45
CA GLY A 185 -8.28 5.88 -9.21
C GLY A 185 -9.31 4.81 -8.79
N ASP A 186 -10.42 5.24 -8.20
CA ASP A 186 -11.40 4.38 -7.56
C ASP A 186 -12.72 4.26 -8.35
N LEU A 187 -12.88 4.97 -9.48
CA LEU A 187 -14.07 4.89 -10.35
C LEU A 187 -14.44 3.44 -10.72
N GLY A 188 -13.43 2.63 -11.08
CA GLY A 188 -13.65 1.22 -11.42
C GLY A 188 -14.06 0.36 -10.23
N LYS A 189 -13.72 0.76 -9.01
CA LYS A 189 -14.11 0.06 -7.77
C LYS A 189 -15.56 0.38 -7.43
N TRP A 190 -15.95 1.65 -7.52
CA TRP A 190 -17.34 2.08 -7.37
C TRP A 190 -18.28 1.45 -8.41
N GLN A 191 -17.82 1.27 -9.65
CA GLN A 191 -18.58 0.56 -10.68
C GLN A 191 -18.79 -0.94 -10.34
N GLN A 192 -17.94 -1.51 -9.50
CA GLN A 192 -17.97 -2.91 -9.06
C GLN A 192 -18.40 -3.03 -7.58
N ALA A 193 -18.94 -1.96 -6.99
CA ALA A 193 -19.46 -2.02 -5.62
C ALA A 193 -20.64 -3.01 -5.56
N PRO A 194 -20.89 -3.67 -4.41
CA PRO A 194 -21.92 -4.69 -4.31
C PRO A 194 -23.30 -4.12 -4.56
N GLN A 195 -23.63 -3.00 -3.91
CA GLN A 195 -24.81 -2.21 -4.20
C GLN A 195 -24.49 -1.21 -5.32
N LYS A 196 -25.42 -1.07 -6.27
CA LYS A 196 -25.26 -0.19 -7.42
C LYS A 196 -25.13 1.27 -6.99
N VAL A 197 -24.13 1.96 -7.51
CA VAL A 197 -23.99 3.41 -7.38
C VAL A 197 -24.90 4.11 -8.38
N GLU A 198 -25.66 5.10 -7.90
CA GLU A 198 -26.48 5.98 -8.73
C GLU A 198 -25.73 7.28 -9.05
N LEU A 199 -25.16 7.92 -8.04
CA LEU A 199 -24.41 9.16 -8.15
C LEU A 199 -23.01 8.99 -7.53
N TYR A 200 -22.00 9.47 -8.24
CA TYR A 200 -20.65 9.65 -7.75
C TYR A 200 -20.24 11.11 -7.95
N VAL A 201 -19.87 11.78 -6.87
CA VAL A 201 -19.31 13.14 -6.90
C VAL A 201 -17.84 13.06 -6.45
N GLY A 202 -16.92 13.37 -7.37
CA GLY A 202 -15.48 13.41 -7.08
C GLY A 202 -15.02 14.85 -6.83
N LEU A 203 -14.38 15.09 -5.69
CA LEU A 203 -13.78 16.37 -5.34
C LEU A 203 -12.28 16.23 -5.15
N ASP A 204 -11.51 17.20 -5.64
CA ASP A 204 -10.06 17.24 -5.44
C ASP A 204 -9.54 18.68 -5.59
N PRO A 205 -8.55 19.13 -4.81
CA PRO A 205 -7.99 20.47 -4.95
C PRO A 205 -7.16 20.66 -6.23
N ALA A 206 -6.70 19.57 -6.88
CA ALA A 206 -5.93 19.61 -8.10
C ALA A 206 -6.82 19.57 -9.35
N ASP A 207 -6.86 20.67 -10.09
CA ASP A 207 -7.60 20.84 -11.34
C ASP A 207 -7.20 19.84 -12.43
N ILE A 208 -5.89 19.64 -12.65
CA ILE A 208 -5.40 18.66 -13.63
C ILE A 208 -5.83 17.24 -13.23
N SER A 209 -5.82 16.92 -11.94
CA SER A 209 -6.31 15.62 -11.44
C SER A 209 -7.80 15.43 -11.75
N ILE A 210 -8.62 16.46 -11.54
CA ILE A 210 -10.05 16.45 -11.87
C ILE A 210 -10.30 16.28 -13.36
N ASP A 211 -9.57 16.98 -14.23
CA ASP A 211 -9.75 16.83 -15.67
C ASP A 211 -9.36 15.42 -16.15
N GLN A 212 -8.33 14.83 -15.58
CA GLN A 212 -7.95 13.43 -15.84
C GLN A 212 -9.00 12.44 -15.30
N ALA A 213 -9.61 12.72 -14.15
CA ALA A 213 -10.71 11.91 -13.62
C ALA A 213 -11.93 11.95 -14.55
N LYS A 214 -12.31 13.14 -15.04
CA LYS A 214 -13.38 13.33 -16.04
C LYS A 214 -13.09 12.53 -17.32
N GLU A 215 -11.86 12.61 -17.84
CA GLU A 215 -11.46 11.84 -19.03
C GLU A 215 -11.59 10.34 -18.80
N ARG A 216 -11.08 9.84 -17.66
CA ARG A 216 -11.19 8.42 -17.29
C ARG A 216 -12.64 7.96 -17.17
N TYR A 217 -13.50 8.78 -16.57
CA TYR A 217 -14.93 8.49 -16.48
C TYR A 217 -15.60 8.45 -17.87
N ARG A 218 -15.28 9.38 -18.78
CA ARG A 218 -15.76 9.36 -20.17
C ARG A 218 -15.31 8.11 -20.92
N GLU A 219 -14.06 7.66 -20.74
CA GLU A 219 -13.58 6.40 -21.30
C GLU A 219 -14.31 5.18 -20.75
N MET A 220 -14.62 5.17 -19.45
CA MET A 220 -15.42 4.11 -18.83
C MET A 220 -16.83 4.06 -19.43
N LYS A 221 -17.43 5.23 -19.69
CA LYS A 221 -18.74 5.38 -20.32
C LYS A 221 -18.75 4.88 -21.76
N SER A 222 -17.73 5.24 -22.56
CA SER A 222 -17.63 4.85 -23.97
C SER A 222 -17.36 3.36 -24.19
N ARG A 223 -16.67 2.70 -23.25
CA ARG A 223 -16.37 1.26 -23.29
C ARG A 223 -17.48 0.37 -22.72
N GLY A 224 -18.60 0.93 -22.25
CA GLY A 224 -19.77 0.17 -21.79
C GLY A 224 -19.55 -0.66 -20.52
N GLY A 225 -18.75 -0.16 -19.56
CA GLY A 225 -18.62 -0.71 -18.19
C GLY A 225 -17.98 -2.10 -18.04
N GLY A 226 -17.87 -2.91 -19.10
CA GLY A 226 -17.38 -4.29 -19.04
C GLY A 226 -15.93 -4.43 -19.47
N ARG A 227 -15.01 -4.66 -18.51
CA ARG A 227 -13.70 -5.25 -18.80
C ARG A 227 -13.83 -6.77 -18.80
N GLY A 228 -14.20 -7.37 -19.94
CA GLY A 228 -14.15 -8.83 -20.06
C GLY A 228 -15.08 -9.37 -21.12
N GLY A 229 -14.54 -9.61 -22.31
CA GLY A 229 -15.25 -10.33 -23.35
C GLY A 229 -14.78 -9.97 -24.75
N ARG A 230 -13.63 -10.51 -25.18
CA ARG A 230 -13.47 -10.89 -26.59
C ARG A 230 -14.36 -12.10 -26.86
N GLY A 231 -15.66 -11.93 -26.64
CA GLY A 231 -16.70 -12.90 -26.92
C GLY A 231 -17.36 -12.45 -28.21
N ARG A 232 -17.17 -13.26 -29.26
CA ARG A 232 -17.88 -13.15 -30.52
C ARG A 232 -19.38 -13.30 -30.23
N GLY A 233 -20.11 -12.19 -30.02
CA GLY A 233 -21.50 -12.29 -29.58
C GLY A 233 -22.28 -10.97 -29.58
N GLY A 234 -23.09 -10.78 -30.63
CA GLY A 234 -24.36 -10.05 -30.60
C GLY A 234 -24.33 -8.53 -30.68
N TYR A 235 -24.72 -7.98 -31.84
CA TYR A 235 -24.94 -6.55 -32.13
C TYR A 235 -26.03 -5.84 -31.29
N ASN A 236 -26.52 -6.42 -30.18
CA ASN A 236 -27.72 -5.96 -29.46
C ASN A 236 -27.63 -5.92 -27.92
N ARG A 237 -26.44 -5.95 -27.30
CA ARG A 237 -26.35 -5.64 -25.86
C ARG A 237 -26.26 -4.14 -25.65
N GLN A 238 -27.29 -3.56 -25.02
CA GLN A 238 -27.21 -2.18 -24.53
C GLN A 238 -25.98 -2.04 -23.62
N PRO A 239 -25.19 -0.97 -23.77
CA PRO A 239 -24.02 -0.75 -22.90
C PRO A 239 -24.48 -0.71 -21.44
N ALA A 240 -23.74 -1.39 -20.56
CA ALA A 240 -24.03 -1.38 -19.13
C ALA A 240 -24.06 0.08 -18.64
N ARG A 241 -25.19 0.50 -18.04
CA ARG A 241 -25.32 1.85 -17.50
C ARG A 241 -24.37 2.00 -16.32
N ILE A 242 -23.39 2.87 -16.47
CA ILE A 242 -22.53 3.32 -15.37
C ILE A 242 -23.26 4.38 -14.53
N PHE A 243 -22.80 4.60 -13.30
CA PHE A 243 -23.33 5.66 -12.42
C PHE A 243 -23.20 7.06 -13.04
N HIS A 244 -24.05 8.01 -12.64
CA HIS A 244 -23.88 9.42 -12.97
C HIS A 244 -22.68 9.98 -12.20
N GLY A 245 -21.76 10.63 -12.91
CA GLY A 245 -20.48 11.08 -12.35
C GLY A 245 -20.28 12.58 -12.54
N GLU A 246 -20.07 13.30 -11.44
CA GLU A 246 -19.72 14.73 -11.45
C GLU A 246 -18.38 14.97 -10.75
N PHE A 247 -17.62 15.96 -11.22
CA PHE A 247 -16.24 16.17 -10.78
C PHE A 247 -15.93 17.66 -10.65
N PHE A 248 -15.44 18.09 -9.49
CA PHE A 248 -15.19 19.49 -9.18
C PHE A 248 -13.83 19.71 -8.54
N THR A 249 -13.17 20.80 -8.94
CA THR A 249 -11.98 21.29 -8.26
C THR A 249 -12.39 22.04 -7.01
N GLN A 250 -12.01 21.53 -5.84
CA GLN A 250 -12.43 22.10 -4.55
C GLN A 250 -11.42 21.76 -3.45
N ASP A 251 -10.99 22.77 -2.69
CA ASP A 251 -10.36 22.55 -1.39
C ASP A 251 -11.43 22.04 -0.42
N CYS A 252 -11.29 20.81 0.06
CA CYS A 252 -12.26 20.17 0.95
C CYS A 252 -11.85 20.27 2.43
N PHE A 253 -10.72 20.90 2.73
CA PHE A 253 -10.16 21.03 4.07
C PHE A 253 -10.24 22.45 4.61
N GLY A 254 -10.02 23.47 3.77
CA GLY A 254 -10.12 24.89 4.17
C GLY A 254 -11.49 25.52 3.89
N GLU A 255 -12.31 24.88 3.08
CA GLU A 255 -13.50 25.50 2.50
C GLU A 255 -14.74 24.59 2.61
N SER A 256 -15.92 25.20 2.76
CA SER A 256 -17.18 24.43 2.73
C SER A 256 -17.51 23.94 1.32
N ILE A 257 -17.82 22.64 1.21
CA ILE A 257 -18.23 22.00 -0.04
C ILE A 257 -19.70 22.28 -0.40
N GLU A 258 -20.49 22.86 0.49
CA GLU A 258 -21.90 23.24 0.27
C GLU A 258 -22.07 24.19 -0.93
N ARG A 259 -21.03 24.95 -1.31
CA ARG A 259 -21.08 25.82 -2.49
C ARG A 259 -21.37 25.07 -3.81
N ILE A 260 -21.08 23.77 -3.86
CA ILE A 260 -21.25 22.95 -5.06
C ILE A 260 -22.74 22.63 -5.24
N PRO A 261 -23.36 22.96 -6.39
CA PRO A 261 -24.80 22.77 -6.61
C PRO A 261 -25.29 21.35 -6.33
N ILE A 262 -24.64 20.33 -6.92
CA ILE A 262 -25.08 18.93 -6.74
C ILE A 262 -25.03 18.46 -5.27
N ILE A 263 -24.13 19.03 -4.46
CA ILE A 263 -24.06 18.70 -3.02
C ILE A 263 -25.26 19.27 -2.27
N ARG A 264 -25.71 20.49 -2.62
CA ARG A 264 -26.94 21.07 -2.06
C ARG A 264 -28.18 20.33 -2.52
N ASP A 265 -28.21 19.93 -3.79
CA ASP A 265 -29.34 19.23 -4.38
C ASP A 265 -29.52 17.83 -3.75
N VAL A 266 -28.42 17.14 -3.46
CA VAL A 266 -28.43 15.86 -2.71
C VAL A 266 -28.82 16.10 -1.24
N GLY A 267 -28.30 17.16 -0.64
CA GLY A 267 -28.57 17.56 0.74
C GLY A 267 -27.28 17.72 1.54
N PHE A 268 -27.17 18.83 2.27
CA PHE A 268 -26.02 19.15 3.11
C PHE A 268 -26.47 19.84 4.42
N ASP A 269 -25.96 19.36 5.55
CA ASP A 269 -26.20 19.95 6.87
C ASP A 269 -25.01 20.81 7.32
N SER A 270 -25.15 22.13 7.18
CA SER A 270 -24.13 23.10 7.56
C SER A 270 -23.89 23.19 9.07
N SER A 271 -24.68 22.52 9.91
CA SER A 271 -24.43 22.45 11.36
C SER A 271 -23.33 21.44 11.70
N GLY A 272 -23.17 20.38 10.90
CA GLY A 272 -22.27 19.26 11.20
C GLY A 272 -22.67 18.42 12.43
N GLY A 273 -23.80 18.77 13.08
CA GLY A 273 -24.32 18.17 14.32
C GLY A 273 -25.67 17.46 14.12
N PRO A 274 -26.39 17.08 15.19
CA PRO A 274 -27.74 16.52 15.07
C PRO A 274 -28.74 17.60 14.63
N GLY A 275 -28.89 17.77 13.32
CA GLY A 275 -29.91 18.63 12.72
C GLY A 275 -31.31 18.03 12.82
N ARG A 276 -32.33 18.89 12.92
CA ARG A 276 -33.75 18.50 12.99
C ARG A 276 -34.26 17.82 11.71
N PHE A 277 -33.49 17.87 10.62
CA PHE A 277 -33.84 17.42 9.27
C PHE A 277 -33.05 16.20 8.75
N GLY A 278 -32.27 15.52 9.60
CA GLY A 278 -31.73 14.18 9.29
C GLY A 278 -30.38 14.09 8.56
N GLY A 279 -29.53 15.13 8.66
CA GLY A 279 -28.17 15.15 8.09
C GLY A 279 -28.13 15.56 6.62
N GLY A 280 -27.05 15.18 5.92
CA GLY A 280 -26.92 15.32 4.47
C GLY A 280 -27.65 14.23 3.69
N GLY A 281 -27.36 14.11 2.39
CA GLY A 281 -28.02 13.14 1.51
C GLY A 281 -27.15 11.96 1.06
N PHE A 282 -25.83 12.03 1.23
CA PHE A 282 -24.91 10.99 0.72
C PHE A 282 -24.91 9.76 1.63
N ASP A 283 -24.90 8.57 1.02
CA ASP A 283 -24.81 7.30 1.72
C ASP A 283 -23.37 7.02 2.18
N VAL A 284 -22.40 7.41 1.36
CA VAL A 284 -20.98 7.15 1.62
C VAL A 284 -20.14 8.37 1.29
N VAL A 285 -19.25 8.73 2.21
CA VAL A 285 -18.13 9.64 1.97
C VAL A 285 -16.84 8.83 2.00
N SER A 286 -16.04 8.95 0.95
CA SER A 286 -14.76 8.26 0.80
C SER A 286 -13.60 9.24 0.89
N MET A 287 -12.57 8.88 1.67
CA MET A 287 -11.34 9.64 1.84
C MET A 287 -10.12 8.70 1.78
N MET A 288 -9.72 8.35 0.56
CA MET A 288 -8.64 7.39 0.31
C MET A 288 -7.29 8.11 0.18
N PHE A 289 -6.45 8.02 1.22
CA PHE A 289 -5.11 8.62 1.26
C PHE A 289 -5.09 10.16 1.12
N CYS A 290 -6.06 10.86 1.70
CA CYS A 290 -6.13 12.32 1.63
C CYS A 290 -6.40 13.02 2.98
N LEU A 291 -6.99 12.33 3.95
CA LEU A 291 -7.44 12.93 5.21
C LEU A 291 -6.29 13.55 6.02
N HIS A 292 -5.10 12.94 5.99
CA HIS A 292 -3.94 13.40 6.74
C HIS A 292 -3.47 14.81 6.33
N TYR A 293 -3.78 15.29 5.13
CA TYR A 293 -3.47 16.66 4.74
C TYR A 293 -4.26 17.72 5.55
N ALA A 294 -5.44 17.37 6.07
CA ALA A 294 -6.23 18.27 6.91
C ALA A 294 -5.62 18.49 8.30
N PHE A 295 -4.77 17.58 8.77
CA PHE A 295 -4.14 17.63 10.10
C PHE A 295 -2.98 18.64 10.19
N GLU A 296 -2.76 19.44 9.14
CA GLU A 296 -1.93 20.65 9.19
C GLU A 296 -2.33 21.59 10.33
N SER A 297 -3.64 21.74 10.58
CA SER A 297 -4.17 22.57 11.65
C SER A 297 -5.51 22.06 12.14
N GLU A 298 -5.85 22.38 13.39
CA GLU A 298 -7.16 22.04 13.97
C GLU A 298 -8.32 22.61 13.13
N ALA A 299 -8.19 23.84 12.63
CA ALA A 299 -9.23 24.51 11.84
C ALA A 299 -9.55 23.74 10.55
N LYS A 300 -8.52 23.23 9.86
CA LYS A 300 -8.69 22.40 8.65
C LYS A 300 -9.29 21.04 8.97
N ALA A 301 -8.81 20.36 10.02
CA ALA A 301 -9.36 19.08 10.46
C ALA A 301 -10.85 19.19 10.83
N ARG A 302 -11.24 20.25 11.55
CA ARG A 302 -12.64 20.52 11.90
C ARG A 302 -13.50 20.86 10.69
N THR A 303 -12.99 21.68 9.77
CA THR A 303 -13.72 22.02 8.53
C THR A 303 -13.92 20.79 7.64
N MET A 304 -12.90 19.93 7.53
CA MET A 304 -13.01 18.65 6.85
C MET A 304 -14.09 17.76 7.48
N LEU A 305 -14.08 17.57 8.81
CA LEU A 305 -15.11 16.78 9.50
C LEU A 305 -16.51 17.36 9.33
N LYS A 306 -16.63 18.70 9.33
CA LYS A 306 -17.89 19.39 9.03
C LYS A 306 -18.38 19.08 7.62
N ASN A 307 -17.50 19.11 6.63
CA ASN A 307 -17.82 18.74 5.24
C ASN A 307 -18.27 17.29 5.12
N VAL A 308 -17.55 16.36 5.75
CA VAL A 308 -17.91 14.93 5.76
C VAL A 308 -19.26 14.70 6.44
N SER A 309 -19.40 15.17 7.67
CA SER A 309 -20.60 14.98 8.50
C SER A 309 -21.82 15.66 7.91
N GLY A 310 -21.66 16.88 7.37
CA GLY A 310 -22.73 17.63 6.73
C GLY A 310 -23.21 16.98 5.44
N ALA A 311 -22.35 16.27 4.69
CA ALA A 311 -22.74 15.56 3.48
C ALA A 311 -23.42 14.21 3.76
N LEU A 312 -23.06 13.54 4.85
CA LEU A 312 -23.59 12.22 5.19
C LEU A 312 -25.02 12.30 5.73
N LYS A 313 -25.89 11.43 5.21
CA LYS A 313 -27.18 11.12 5.85
C LYS A 313 -26.96 10.36 7.16
N LYS A 314 -27.97 10.36 8.05
CA LYS A 314 -28.00 9.40 9.17
C LYS A 314 -27.93 7.97 8.65
N GLY A 315 -27.04 7.16 9.25
CA GLY A 315 -26.71 5.81 8.80
C GLY A 315 -25.69 5.74 7.65
N GLY A 316 -25.24 6.89 7.15
CA GLY A 316 -24.17 6.96 6.15
C GLY A 316 -22.80 6.63 6.75
N ARG A 317 -21.83 6.36 5.88
CA ARG A 317 -20.50 5.89 6.29
C ARG A 317 -19.38 6.77 5.74
N LEU A 318 -18.46 7.16 6.61
CA LEU A 318 -17.17 7.70 6.21
C LEU A 318 -16.17 6.53 6.14
N ILE A 319 -15.63 6.26 4.96
CA ILE A 319 -14.60 5.24 4.76
C ILE A 319 -13.30 5.87 4.28
N GLY A 320 -12.16 5.30 4.66
CA GLY A 320 -10.89 5.85 4.21
C GLY A 320 -9.68 5.01 4.56
N CYS A 321 -8.54 5.47 4.05
CA CYS A 321 -7.22 4.92 4.34
C CYS A 321 -6.26 6.06 4.67
N ILE A 322 -5.51 5.94 5.76
CA ILE A 322 -4.52 6.93 6.19
C ILE A 322 -3.25 6.29 6.71
N PRO A 323 -2.12 7.02 6.75
CA PRO A 323 -0.95 6.66 7.54
C PRO A 323 -1.34 6.32 8.99
N ASN A 324 -0.77 5.25 9.53
CA ASN A 324 -1.08 4.76 10.86
C ASN A 324 -0.21 5.45 11.92
N SER A 325 -0.79 6.30 12.75
CA SER A 325 -0.04 7.01 13.79
C SER A 325 0.62 6.10 14.81
N HIS A 326 0.11 4.90 15.07
CA HIS A 326 0.76 3.95 15.98
C HIS A 326 2.11 3.48 15.41
N VAL A 327 2.16 3.18 14.10
CA VAL A 327 3.42 2.82 13.43
C VAL A 327 4.41 3.98 13.47
N ILE A 328 3.94 5.21 13.24
CA ILE A 328 4.75 6.42 13.32
C ILE A 328 5.31 6.60 14.75
N SER A 329 4.45 6.45 15.77
CA SER A 329 4.83 6.59 17.19
C SER A 329 5.90 5.56 17.57
N ASP A 330 5.69 4.28 17.23
CA ASP A 330 6.63 3.20 17.47
C ASP A 330 8.01 3.46 16.82
N LYS A 331 8.03 3.97 15.58
CA LYS A 331 9.27 4.29 14.86
C LYS A 331 9.99 5.48 15.52
N ILE A 332 9.27 6.48 16.01
CA ILE A 332 9.83 7.63 16.72
C ILE A 332 10.39 7.24 18.09
N GLU A 333 9.67 6.43 18.86
CA GLU A 333 10.17 5.93 20.15
C GLU A 333 11.45 5.10 19.98
N LYS A 334 11.49 4.24 18.96
CA LYS A 334 12.70 3.48 18.60
C LYS A 334 13.86 4.40 18.22
N PHE A 335 13.59 5.43 17.43
CA PHE A 335 14.59 6.43 17.06
C PHE A 335 15.19 7.11 18.30
N HIS A 336 14.37 7.66 19.19
CA HIS A 336 14.84 8.34 20.41
C HIS A 336 15.55 7.39 21.38
N THR A 337 15.08 6.15 21.51
CA THR A 337 15.76 5.11 22.29
C THR A 337 17.15 4.82 21.73
N GLY A 338 17.28 4.74 20.40
CA GLY A 338 18.56 4.56 19.71
C GLY A 338 19.53 5.73 19.94
N VAL A 339 19.03 6.96 19.81
CA VAL A 339 19.81 8.19 20.08
C VAL A 339 20.30 8.22 21.54
N ALA A 340 19.42 7.93 22.50
CA ALA A 340 19.78 7.89 23.92
C ALA A 340 20.80 6.78 24.25
N ALA A 341 20.67 5.60 23.63
CA ALA A 341 21.63 4.51 23.78
C ALA A 341 23.01 4.88 23.21
N LYS A 342 23.05 5.54 22.05
CA LYS A 342 24.29 6.04 21.43
C LYS A 342 24.98 7.09 22.32
N ALA A 343 24.21 8.04 22.86
CA ALA A 343 24.73 9.05 23.79
C ALA A 343 25.35 8.40 25.05
N LYS A 344 24.67 7.44 25.68
CA LYS A 344 25.19 6.70 26.85
C LYS A 344 26.44 5.88 26.53
N ALA A 345 26.52 5.27 25.34
CA ALA A 345 27.69 4.50 24.92
C ALA A 345 28.93 5.41 24.73
N LEU A 346 28.72 6.62 24.19
CA LEU A 346 29.77 7.63 24.04
C LEU A 346 30.25 8.15 25.40
N GLU A 347 29.35 8.39 26.36
CA GLU A 347 29.71 8.82 27.73
C GLU A 347 30.51 7.76 28.50
N ASN A 348 30.26 6.47 28.27
CA ASN A 348 30.93 5.37 28.95
C ASN A 348 32.29 4.97 28.34
N GLY A 349 32.76 5.64 27.29
CA GLY A 349 34.06 5.36 26.66
C GLY A 349 34.12 4.08 25.81
N ASP A 350 32.97 3.47 25.50
CA ASP A 350 32.85 2.25 24.69
C ASP A 350 32.67 2.53 23.18
N GLY A 351 33.18 3.67 22.71
CA GLY A 351 32.94 4.19 21.35
C GLY A 351 33.27 3.22 20.22
N GLU A 352 34.32 2.41 20.36
CA GLU A 352 34.75 1.46 19.33
C GLU A 352 33.88 0.18 19.23
N LYS A 353 33.11 -0.17 20.27
CA LYS A 353 32.22 -1.36 20.26
C LYS A 353 30.76 -1.01 19.94
N ALA A 354 30.38 0.27 20.02
CA ALA A 354 29.04 0.73 19.70
C ALA A 354 28.76 0.73 18.19
N GLU A 355 29.78 0.97 17.36
CA GLU A 355 29.64 0.99 15.90
C GLU A 355 29.37 -0.40 15.28
N GLU A 356 29.81 -1.48 15.92
CA GLU A 356 29.58 -2.86 15.43
C GLU A 356 28.19 -3.39 15.81
N LYS A 357 27.65 -3.04 17.00
CA LYS A 357 26.32 -3.52 17.44
C LYS A 357 25.13 -2.75 16.86
N VAL A 358 25.34 -1.53 16.37
CA VAL A 358 24.28 -0.73 15.75
C VAL A 358 24.06 -1.13 14.29
N LYS A 359 25.06 -1.70 13.61
CA LYS A 359 24.91 -2.22 12.24
C LYS A 359 23.92 -3.39 12.13
N ASP A 360 23.70 -4.14 13.20
CA ASP A 360 22.71 -5.24 13.22
C ASP A 360 21.26 -4.74 13.49
N ASN A 361 21.08 -3.50 13.95
CA ASN A 361 19.74 -2.89 14.20
C ASN A 361 19.41 -1.74 13.22
N ALA A 362 20.35 -1.36 12.37
CA ALA A 362 20.16 -0.44 11.26
C ALA A 362 20.22 -1.25 9.96
N GLU A 363 19.16 -2.00 9.66
CA GLU A 363 18.91 -2.39 8.27
C GLU A 363 18.61 -1.12 7.47
N ASP A 364 19.52 -0.85 6.54
CA ASP A 364 19.46 0.06 5.39
C ASP A 364 19.34 1.57 5.63
N GLY A 365 20.50 2.20 5.77
CA GLY A 365 20.75 3.59 5.41
C GLY A 365 22.21 3.95 5.62
N GLU A 366 22.98 4.19 4.54
CA GLU A 366 24.30 4.82 4.66
C GLU A 366 24.14 6.17 5.37
N ILE A 367 24.75 6.32 6.55
CA ILE A 367 24.76 7.58 7.29
C ILE A 367 25.63 8.56 6.49
N GLU A 368 25.01 9.54 5.83
CA GLU A 368 25.74 10.69 5.28
C GLU A 368 26.18 11.59 6.43
N GLU A 369 27.49 11.65 6.66
CA GLU A 369 28.12 12.61 7.56
C GLU A 369 27.91 14.04 7.04
N GLY A 370 27.10 14.80 7.76
CA GLY A 370 27.15 16.26 7.70
C GLY A 370 25.90 16.92 8.27
N GLU A 371 25.99 17.34 9.52
CA GLU A 371 25.25 18.45 10.14
C GLU A 371 23.78 18.69 9.72
N ALA A 372 23.01 17.64 9.47
CA ALA A 372 21.57 17.68 9.66
C ALA A 372 21.32 17.40 11.14
N GLU A 373 20.42 18.12 11.80
CA GLU A 373 19.91 17.67 13.10
C GLU A 373 19.51 16.19 12.96
N ASP A 374 19.94 15.33 13.90
CA ASP A 374 19.52 13.92 13.98
C ASP A 374 17.99 13.92 14.14
N THR A 375 17.29 13.92 13.02
CA THR A 375 15.83 13.95 12.92
C THR A 375 15.33 12.55 12.63
N ALA A 376 14.12 12.26 13.12
CA ALA A 376 13.53 10.94 12.97
C ALA A 376 13.29 10.64 11.49
N HIS A 377 13.91 9.56 11.01
CA HIS A 377 13.74 9.06 9.65
C HIS A 377 13.79 7.54 9.63
N TRP A 378 13.07 6.94 8.68
CA TRP A 378 13.08 5.50 8.44
C TRP A 378 12.52 5.19 7.04
N GLY A 379 12.70 3.96 6.59
CA GLY A 379 12.17 3.50 5.32
C GLY A 379 12.97 2.33 4.78
N ASN A 380 12.77 2.05 3.51
CA ASN A 380 13.51 1.09 2.72
C ASN A 380 13.67 1.63 1.28
N GLU A 381 14.04 0.79 0.31
CA GLU A 381 14.19 1.23 -1.08
C GLU A 381 12.87 1.64 -1.78
N VAL A 382 11.72 1.25 -1.22
CA VAL A 382 10.38 1.55 -1.76
C VAL A 382 9.82 2.85 -1.20
N TYR A 383 9.92 3.06 0.12
CA TYR A 383 9.34 4.21 0.80
C TYR A 383 10.29 4.82 1.84
N GLN A 384 10.16 6.11 2.09
CA GLN A 384 10.88 6.79 3.17
C GLN A 384 9.99 7.81 3.87
N VAL A 385 10.20 7.94 5.18
CA VAL A 385 9.57 8.95 6.04
C VAL A 385 10.68 9.75 6.69
N ARG A 386 10.58 11.08 6.63
CA ARG A 386 11.53 12.00 7.28
C ARG A 386 10.79 13.11 7.99
N PHE A 387 11.10 13.33 9.27
CA PHE A 387 10.64 14.50 10.00
C PHE A 387 11.61 15.66 9.78
N PRO A 388 11.14 16.86 9.40
CA PRO A 388 12.02 18.01 9.19
C PRO A 388 12.48 18.67 10.51
N GLY A 389 11.95 18.23 11.66
CA GLY A 389 12.29 18.80 12.95
C GLY A 389 12.12 17.82 14.10
N LYS A 390 12.22 18.33 15.33
CA LYS A 390 12.14 17.53 16.56
C LYS A 390 10.80 16.82 16.68
N THR A 391 10.85 15.56 17.08
CA THR A 391 9.69 14.71 17.36
C THR A 391 9.55 14.45 18.86
N PRO A 392 8.33 14.13 19.35
CA PRO A 392 8.13 13.80 20.76
C PRO A 392 8.90 12.53 21.14
N THR A 393 9.62 12.56 22.25
CA THR A 393 10.46 11.43 22.70
C THR A 393 9.66 10.20 23.12
N ASP A 394 8.41 10.41 23.55
CA ASP A 394 7.47 9.39 24.01
C ASP A 394 6.49 8.95 22.91
N GLY A 395 6.67 9.40 21.66
CA GLY A 395 5.75 9.10 20.56
C GLY A 395 4.40 9.81 20.66
N VAL A 396 4.15 10.63 21.69
CA VAL A 396 2.84 11.26 21.92
C VAL A 396 2.80 12.66 21.32
N PHE A 397 2.06 12.80 20.22
CA PHE A 397 1.91 14.04 19.47
C PHE A 397 0.96 15.05 20.14
N LYS A 398 1.52 16.05 20.83
CA LYS A 398 0.78 17.13 21.52
C LYS A 398 1.29 18.53 21.12
N PRO A 399 0.43 19.44 20.61
CA PRO A 399 -0.99 19.23 20.25
C PRO A 399 -1.16 18.22 19.11
N PRO A 400 -2.35 17.65 18.84
CA PRO A 400 -2.52 16.57 17.87
C PRO A 400 -2.52 17.01 16.40
N PHE A 401 -2.06 18.24 16.10
CA PHE A 401 -2.07 18.84 14.76
C PHE A 401 -0.71 19.44 14.43
N GLY A 402 -0.40 19.59 13.15
CA GLY A 402 0.80 20.30 12.66
C GLY A 402 2.09 19.49 12.65
N TRP A 403 2.05 18.20 13.01
CA TRP A 403 3.22 17.32 12.97
C TRP A 403 3.53 16.87 11.54
N LYS A 404 4.27 17.71 10.84
CA LYS A 404 4.69 17.49 9.45
C LYS A 404 5.75 16.39 9.34
N TYR A 405 5.63 15.53 8.33
CA TYR A 405 6.70 14.67 7.84
C TYR A 405 6.69 14.67 6.31
N ASN A 406 7.84 14.42 5.70
CA ASN A 406 7.96 14.22 4.26
C ASN A 406 7.84 12.73 3.97
N PHE A 407 6.93 12.38 3.05
CA PHE A 407 6.72 11.02 2.58
C PHE A 407 7.27 10.86 1.16
N PHE A 408 8.11 9.86 0.98
CA PHE A 408 8.62 9.44 -0.32
C PHE A 408 8.11 8.04 -0.64
N LEU A 409 7.65 7.83 -1.87
CA LEU A 409 7.25 6.53 -2.37
C LEU A 409 7.67 6.38 -3.84
N HIS A 410 8.54 5.40 -4.10
CA HIS A 410 9.15 5.20 -5.41
C HIS A 410 8.11 5.18 -6.54
N GLU A 411 8.29 6.02 -7.56
CA GLU A 411 7.40 6.17 -8.74
C GLU A 411 5.98 6.68 -8.48
N ALA A 412 5.60 7.00 -7.25
CA ALA A 412 4.25 7.44 -6.90
C ALA A 412 4.23 8.85 -6.31
N VAL A 413 5.13 9.11 -5.37
CA VAL A 413 5.18 10.34 -4.58
C VAL A 413 6.65 10.69 -4.35
N GLU A 414 7.07 11.88 -4.78
CA GLU A 414 8.42 12.40 -4.52
C GLU A 414 8.32 13.47 -3.42
N GLU A 415 8.68 13.09 -2.19
CA GLU A 415 8.79 13.99 -1.02
C GLU A 415 7.59 14.93 -0.80
N VAL A 416 6.40 14.36 -0.61
CA VAL A 416 5.20 15.14 -0.31
C VAL A 416 5.08 15.37 1.19
N PRO A 417 4.82 16.61 1.63
CA PRO A 417 4.55 16.90 3.02
C PRO A 417 3.18 16.35 3.44
N GLU A 418 3.18 15.50 4.46
CA GLU A 418 2.00 14.93 5.11
C GLU A 418 2.00 15.30 6.60
N TYR A 419 0.90 15.01 7.31
CA TYR A 419 0.80 15.27 8.74
C TYR A 419 0.39 14.02 9.49
N VAL A 420 0.99 13.84 10.66
CA VAL A 420 0.58 12.77 11.57
C VAL A 420 -0.88 13.01 11.96
N VAL A 421 -1.66 11.93 11.95
CA VAL A 421 -3.05 11.90 12.42
C VAL A 421 -3.10 11.06 13.69
N PRO A 422 -2.89 11.63 14.89
CA PRO A 422 -2.96 10.86 16.12
C PRO A 422 -4.35 10.23 16.26
N TRP A 423 -4.42 8.90 16.16
CA TRP A 423 -5.67 8.19 15.94
C TRP A 423 -6.73 8.48 17.00
N GLU A 424 -6.36 8.45 18.29
CA GLU A 424 -7.30 8.73 19.37
C GLU A 424 -7.80 10.17 19.37
N ALA A 425 -6.96 11.13 18.96
CA ALA A 425 -7.39 12.51 18.80
C ALA A 425 -8.37 12.64 17.62
N PHE A 426 -8.08 12.00 16.49
CA PHE A 426 -8.97 11.95 15.33
C PHE A 426 -10.33 11.34 15.68
N ARG A 427 -10.35 10.19 16.36
CA ARG A 427 -11.58 9.53 16.83
C ARG A 427 -12.39 10.47 17.74
N ALA A 428 -11.74 11.07 18.73
CA ALA A 428 -12.40 11.97 19.67
C ALA A 428 -13.03 13.20 18.99
N ILE A 429 -12.30 13.86 18.07
CA ILE A 429 -12.88 15.00 17.35
C ILE A 429 -13.96 14.58 16.34
N ALA A 430 -13.97 13.34 15.85
CA ALA A 430 -15.01 12.85 14.95
C ALA A 430 -16.35 12.64 15.68
N GLU A 431 -16.31 12.27 16.96
CA GLU A 431 -17.51 12.13 17.82
C GLU A 431 -18.29 13.45 17.94
N ASP A 432 -17.60 14.61 17.98
CA ASP A 432 -18.23 15.95 17.94
C ASP A 432 -19.14 16.14 16.70
N TYR A 433 -18.91 15.37 15.65
CA TYR A 433 -19.64 15.42 14.38
C TYR A 433 -20.57 14.22 14.18
N ASN A 434 -20.90 13.47 15.24
CA ASN A 434 -21.74 12.28 15.22
C ASN A 434 -21.18 11.18 14.30
N LEU A 435 -19.86 11.05 14.26
CA LEU A 435 -19.18 9.97 13.56
C LEU A 435 -18.63 8.99 14.60
N GLU A 436 -19.21 7.80 14.66
CA GLU A 436 -18.79 6.73 15.56
C GLU A 436 -17.93 5.71 14.82
N LEU A 437 -16.80 5.32 15.43
CA LEU A 437 -15.89 4.35 14.83
C LEU A 437 -16.55 2.96 14.78
N GLN A 438 -16.62 2.37 13.58
CA GLN A 438 -17.10 1.00 13.37
C GLN A 438 -15.98 0.02 13.03
N TYR A 439 -14.95 0.50 12.32
CA TYR A 439 -13.86 -0.36 11.85
C TYR A 439 -12.55 0.41 11.79
N GLN A 440 -11.48 -0.24 12.24
CA GLN A 440 -10.11 0.19 12.07
C GLN A 440 -9.21 -1.04 12.01
N LYS A 441 -8.47 -1.21 10.93
CA LYS A 441 -7.45 -2.27 10.84
C LYS A 441 -6.23 -1.82 10.03
N PRO A 442 -5.00 -2.10 10.50
CA PRO A 442 -3.80 -1.99 9.69
C PRO A 442 -3.91 -2.84 8.41
N PHE A 443 -3.28 -2.39 7.33
CA PHE A 443 -3.41 -3.02 6.01
C PHE A 443 -3.01 -4.50 5.97
N ASN A 444 -1.97 -4.90 6.69
CA ASN A 444 -1.58 -6.31 6.83
C ASN A 444 -2.67 -7.15 7.53
N GLN A 445 -3.32 -6.60 8.56
CA GLN A 445 -4.45 -7.28 9.22
C GLN A 445 -5.70 -7.35 8.35
N ILE A 446 -5.94 -6.35 7.49
CA ILE A 446 -6.98 -6.42 6.45
C ILE A 446 -6.67 -7.59 5.52
N TRP A 447 -5.43 -7.72 5.06
CA TRP A 447 -5.02 -8.86 4.25
C TRP A 447 -5.29 -10.19 4.96
N ASP A 448 -4.79 -10.35 6.18
CA ASP A 448 -4.92 -11.61 6.91
C ASP A 448 -6.37 -12.00 7.16
N THR A 449 -7.24 -11.01 7.41
CA THR A 449 -8.68 -11.25 7.65
C THR A 449 -9.42 -11.60 6.36
N GLU A 450 -9.12 -10.92 5.24
CA GLU A 450 -10.00 -10.90 4.07
C GLU A 450 -9.45 -11.68 2.87
N LYS A 451 -8.20 -12.16 2.92
CA LYS A 451 -7.57 -12.89 1.81
C LYS A 451 -8.30 -14.17 1.42
N ASP A 452 -9.03 -14.80 2.34
CA ASP A 452 -9.74 -16.07 2.09
C ASP A 452 -11.27 -15.92 2.09
N ASP A 453 -11.77 -14.68 2.03
CA ASP A 453 -13.20 -14.40 1.81
C ASP A 453 -13.64 -14.85 0.41
N ASP A 454 -14.88 -15.32 0.28
CA ASP A 454 -15.43 -15.90 -0.95
C ASP A 454 -15.48 -14.91 -2.13
N VAL A 455 -15.54 -13.61 -1.84
CA VAL A 455 -15.58 -12.54 -2.86
C VAL A 455 -14.21 -11.87 -2.98
N LEU A 456 -13.60 -11.50 -1.85
CA LEU A 456 -12.37 -10.71 -1.81
C LEU A 456 -11.12 -11.55 -2.06
N GLY A 457 -11.15 -12.83 -1.71
CA GLY A 457 -10.08 -13.79 -1.98
C GLY A 457 -9.85 -13.98 -3.48
N PRO A 458 -10.86 -14.37 -4.28
CA PRO A 458 -10.73 -14.43 -5.74
C PRO A 458 -10.43 -13.06 -6.38
N LEU A 459 -10.88 -11.95 -5.78
CA LEU A 459 -10.51 -10.62 -6.23
C LEU A 459 -9.01 -10.35 -6.08
N SER A 460 -8.38 -10.77 -4.98
CA SER A 460 -6.94 -10.61 -4.76
C SER A 460 -6.10 -11.29 -5.87
N GLU A 461 -6.54 -12.45 -6.34
CA GLU A 461 -5.91 -13.19 -7.43
C GLU A 461 -6.07 -12.46 -8.78
N ARG A 462 -7.29 -11.96 -9.07
CA ARG A 462 -7.56 -11.18 -10.29
C ARG A 462 -6.80 -9.86 -10.34
N MET A 463 -6.47 -9.31 -9.17
CA MET A 463 -5.72 -8.08 -9.02
C MET A 463 -4.20 -8.30 -8.95
N ASN A 464 -3.72 -9.55 -9.05
CA ASN A 464 -2.32 -9.94 -8.93
C ASN A 464 -1.68 -9.56 -7.58
N VAL A 465 -2.46 -9.64 -6.50
CA VAL A 465 -1.92 -9.49 -5.13
C VAL A 465 -1.28 -10.79 -4.66
N ARG A 466 -1.89 -11.92 -5.02
CA ARG A 466 -1.34 -13.27 -4.81
C ARG A 466 -1.50 -14.13 -6.06
N GLU A 467 -0.75 -15.22 -6.12
CA GLU A 467 -0.92 -16.26 -7.15
C GLU A 467 -2.31 -16.92 -7.05
N ARG A 468 -2.75 -17.50 -8.17
CA ARG A 468 -4.06 -18.16 -8.24
C ARG A 468 -4.16 -19.36 -7.31
N GLY A 469 -5.37 -19.66 -6.86
CA GLY A 469 -5.65 -20.85 -6.04
C GLY A 469 -5.07 -20.73 -4.64
N HIS A 470 -5.24 -19.59 -3.99
CA HIS A 470 -4.65 -19.29 -2.67
C HIS A 470 -3.12 -19.41 -2.64
N GLY A 471 -2.46 -19.08 -3.75
CA GLY A 471 -1.01 -19.13 -3.86
C GLY A 471 -0.31 -18.01 -3.09
N LYS A 472 1.03 -17.93 -3.22
CA LYS A 472 1.85 -16.98 -2.47
C LYS A 472 1.55 -15.52 -2.83
N LEU A 473 1.87 -14.62 -1.91
CA LEU A 473 1.86 -13.18 -2.16
C LEU A 473 2.82 -12.80 -3.28
N LEU A 474 2.40 -11.83 -4.10
CA LEU A 474 3.17 -11.22 -5.19
C LEU A 474 3.65 -9.81 -4.83
N VAL A 475 3.62 -9.50 -3.53
CA VAL A 475 4.08 -8.25 -2.91
C VAL A 475 5.40 -8.59 -2.20
N SER A 476 6.47 -7.84 -2.47
CA SER A 476 7.75 -8.06 -1.77
C SER A 476 7.66 -7.67 -0.29
N ASP A 477 8.64 -8.06 0.51
CA ASP A 477 8.67 -7.71 1.93
C ASP A 477 8.81 -6.19 2.12
N GLU A 478 9.61 -5.53 1.28
CA GLU A 478 9.79 -4.07 1.28
C GLU A 478 8.52 -3.33 0.87
N GLU A 479 7.81 -3.84 -0.16
CA GLU A 479 6.50 -3.34 -0.57
C GLU A 479 5.45 -3.57 0.53
N MET A 480 5.50 -4.69 1.23
CA MET A 480 4.58 -5.00 2.32
C MET A 480 4.84 -4.13 3.55
N GLU A 481 6.09 -3.82 3.86
CA GLU A 481 6.43 -2.86 4.91
C GLU A 481 5.84 -1.48 4.57
N ALA A 482 6.01 -1.01 3.33
CA ALA A 482 5.44 0.24 2.85
C ALA A 482 3.90 0.24 2.92
N ALA A 483 3.25 -0.87 2.58
CA ALA A 483 1.80 -1.01 2.68
C ALA A 483 1.31 -1.01 4.13
N SER A 484 2.05 -1.66 5.03
CA SER A 484 1.73 -1.81 6.45
C SER A 484 1.87 -0.51 7.24
N PHE A 485 2.43 0.54 6.63
CA PHE A 485 2.40 1.90 7.16
C PHE A 485 0.98 2.48 7.26
N TYR A 486 0.01 1.89 6.55
CA TYR A 486 -1.35 2.41 6.44
C TYR A 486 -2.38 1.61 7.25
N VAL A 487 -3.47 2.31 7.62
CA VAL A 487 -4.66 1.77 8.28
C VAL A 487 -5.90 2.09 7.43
N GLY A 488 -6.81 1.13 7.32
CA GLY A 488 -8.14 1.34 6.74
C GLY A 488 -9.18 1.49 7.84
N PHE A 489 -10.19 2.35 7.62
CA PHE A 489 -11.22 2.64 8.62
C PHE A 489 -12.62 2.84 8.04
N CYS A 490 -13.62 2.73 8.92
CA CYS A 490 -15.01 3.09 8.68
C CYS A 490 -15.61 3.76 9.93
N PHE A 491 -16.18 4.94 9.77
CA PHE A 491 -17.05 5.59 10.76
C PHE A 491 -18.49 5.58 10.25
N TYR A 492 -19.42 5.53 11.19
CA TYR A 492 -20.86 5.56 10.98
C TYR A 492 -21.46 6.86 11.48
N LYS A 493 -22.36 7.45 10.69
CA LYS A 493 -23.06 8.68 11.04
C LYS A 493 -24.31 8.37 11.86
N VAL A 494 -24.30 8.70 13.16
CA VAL A 494 -25.41 8.43 14.09
C VAL A 494 -26.54 9.46 14.05
#